data_AF-A0A931GJX4-F1
#
_entry.id   AF-A0A931GJX4-F1
#
_cell.length_a   1.000
_cell.length_b   1.000
_cell.length_c   1.000
_cell.angle_alpha   90.00
_cell.angle_beta   90.00
_cell.angle_gamma   90.00
#
_symmetry.space_group_name_H-M   'P 1'
#
loop_
_entity.id
_entity.type
_entity.pdbx_description
1 polymer ?
#
loop_
_entity_poly.entity_id
_entity_poly.type
_entity_poly.pdbx_seq_one_letter_code
_entity_poly.pdbx_strand_id
1 'polypeptide(L)'
;MRQQTEGRPNVGRRIVLWLSGLVIVLALLAGALLDLWLVRHETFDLQTQPESVKYEDEAVHYAGIVRTRSRLLGRHHEYLLYAGRDAGMSYGHYVTVGFTGSGRPILTVVRWEPGGVRARFASGHEIFVPARYFTHGR
;
A
#
# COMPACT_ATOMS: atom_id res chain seq x y z
N MET A 1 20.52 -68.28 -16.34
CA MET A 1 20.29 -67.52 -15.09
C MET A 1 20.69 -66.05 -15.32
N ARG A 2 19.73 -65.14 -15.53
CA ARG A 2 19.97 -63.69 -15.63
C ARG A 2 19.60 -63.08 -14.27
N GLN A 3 20.58 -62.55 -13.54
CA GLN A 3 20.31 -61.75 -12.36
C GLN A 3 19.79 -60.37 -12.81
N GLN A 4 18.52 -60.10 -12.51
CA GLN A 4 17.97 -58.76 -12.52
C GLN A 4 18.65 -57.97 -11.39
N THR A 5 19.53 -57.04 -11.74
CA THR A 5 19.93 -55.99 -10.83
C THR A 5 18.77 -55.00 -10.73
N GLU A 6 17.92 -55.22 -9.71
CA GLU A 6 16.99 -54.23 -9.22
C GLU A 6 17.74 -52.91 -9.00
N GLY A 7 17.42 -51.91 -9.83
CA GLY A 7 17.89 -50.55 -9.67
C GLY A 7 17.34 -50.02 -8.35
N ARG A 8 18.11 -50.19 -7.27
CA ARG A 8 17.82 -49.57 -5.97
C ARG A 8 17.51 -48.10 -6.21
N PRO A 9 16.30 -47.62 -5.88
CA PRO A 9 16.00 -46.21 -6.03
C PRO A 9 17.04 -45.45 -5.20
N ASN A 10 17.74 -44.50 -5.82
CA ASN A 10 18.76 -43.69 -5.16
C ASN A 10 18.11 -42.80 -4.08
N VAL A 11 17.83 -43.38 -2.92
CA VAL A 11 17.18 -42.72 -1.77
C VAL A 11 17.95 -41.46 -1.38
N GLY A 12 19.29 -41.50 -1.43
CA GLY A 12 20.14 -40.33 -1.22
C GLY A 12 19.88 -39.20 -2.22
N ARG A 13 19.70 -39.51 -3.51
CA ARG A 13 19.42 -38.50 -4.54
C ARG A 13 18.02 -37.88 -4.35
N ARG A 14 17.05 -38.67 -3.91
CA ARG A 14 15.71 -38.16 -3.54
C ARG A 14 15.78 -37.25 -2.32
N ILE A 15 16.47 -37.64 -1.25
CA ILE A 15 16.64 -36.82 -0.05
C ILE A 15 17.35 -35.50 -0.37
N VAL A 16 18.41 -35.53 -1.18
CA VAL A 16 19.11 -34.32 -1.63
C VAL A 16 18.19 -33.39 -2.43
N LEU A 17 17.36 -33.93 -3.33
CA LEU A 17 16.37 -33.14 -4.09
C LEU A 17 15.26 -32.56 -3.20
N TRP A 18 14.84 -33.28 -2.16
CA TRP A 18 13.86 -32.78 -1.18
C TRP A 18 14.45 -31.68 -0.31
N LEU A 19 15.69 -31.85 0.17
CA LEU A 19 16.40 -30.84 0.96
C LEU A 19 16.68 -29.58 0.15
N SER A 20 17.08 -29.71 -1.11
CA SER A 20 17.27 -28.54 -1.99
C SER A 20 15.96 -27.82 -2.27
N GLY A 21 14.88 -28.57 -2.50
CA GLY A 21 13.52 -28.02 -2.63
C GLY A 21 13.09 -27.25 -1.38
N LEU A 22 13.32 -27.82 -0.19
CA LEU A 22 12.99 -27.18 1.09
C LEU A 22 13.77 -25.86 1.27
N VAL A 23 15.07 -25.86 0.99
CA VAL A 23 15.91 -24.65 1.10
C VAL A 23 15.41 -23.54 0.16
N ILE A 24 15.04 -23.88 -1.07
CA ILE A 24 14.47 -22.91 -2.02
C ILE A 24 13.16 -22.33 -1.49
N VAL A 25 12.25 -23.17 -1.00
CA VAL A 25 10.96 -22.72 -0.45
C VAL A 25 11.17 -21.81 0.76
N LEU A 26 12.06 -22.17 1.68
CA LEU A 26 12.40 -21.36 2.84
C LEU A 26 13.02 -20.01 2.45
N ALA A 27 13.90 -20.00 1.45
CA ALA A 27 14.51 -18.78 0.95
C ALA A 27 13.48 -17.84 0.29
N LEU A 28 12.56 -18.38 -0.51
CA LEU A 28 11.46 -17.61 -1.11
C LEU A 28 10.51 -17.06 -0.04
N LEU A 29 10.17 -17.87 0.97
CA LEU A 29 9.33 -17.45 2.09
C LEU A 29 10.00 -16.32 2.89
N ALA A 30 11.28 -16.46 3.22
CA ALA A 30 12.05 -15.44 3.91
C ALA A 30 12.12 -14.13 3.10
N GLY A 31 12.34 -14.22 1.78
CA GLY A 31 12.31 -13.07 0.88
C GLY A 31 10.95 -12.37 0.87
N ALA A 32 9.85 -13.12 0.80
CA ALA A 32 8.50 -12.57 0.83
C ALA A 32 8.16 -11.89 2.17
N LEU A 33 8.57 -12.50 3.30
CA LEU A 33 8.39 -11.92 4.62
C LEU A 33 9.21 -10.63 4.79
N LEU A 34 10.45 -10.62 4.31
CA LEU A 34 11.29 -9.42 4.31
C LEU A 34 10.70 -8.32 3.43
N ASP A 35 10.13 -8.64 2.26
CA ASP A 35 9.47 -7.65 1.42
C ASP A 35 8.27 -7.01 2.13
N LEU A 36 7.43 -7.81 2.79
CA LEU A 36 6.32 -7.32 3.60
C LEU A 36 6.80 -6.37 4.70
N TRP A 37 7.89 -6.73 5.39
CA TRP A 37 8.47 -5.92 6.46
C TRP A 37 9.09 -4.61 5.97
N LEU A 38 9.54 -4.58 4.72
CA LEU A 38 10.18 -3.42 4.09
C LEU A 38 9.20 -2.50 3.35
N VAL A 39 7.90 -2.77 3.43
CA VAL A 39 6.87 -1.85 2.92
C VAL A 39 6.98 -0.53 3.69
N ARG A 40 7.40 0.53 3.00
CA ARG A 40 7.38 1.89 3.55
C ARG A 40 6.17 2.63 3.03
N HIS A 41 5.43 3.25 3.93
CA HIS A 41 4.46 4.28 3.61
C HIS A 41 5.22 5.60 3.54
N GLU A 42 5.29 6.17 2.34
CA GLU A 42 5.77 7.54 2.16
C GLU A 42 4.56 8.46 2.20
N THR A 43 4.49 9.26 3.25
CA THR A 43 3.46 10.27 3.45
C THR A 43 3.91 11.59 2.84
N PHE A 44 3.03 12.20 2.05
CA PHE A 44 3.30 13.44 1.35
C PHE A 44 2.21 14.46 1.64
N ASP A 45 2.64 15.65 2.06
CA ASP A 45 1.80 16.85 2.12
C ASP A 45 0.51 16.66 2.94
N LEU A 46 0.70 16.26 4.20
CA LEU A 46 -0.37 16.13 5.19
C LEU A 46 -0.95 17.52 5.50
N GLN A 47 -2.23 17.69 5.24
CA GLN A 47 -2.99 18.89 5.54
C GLN A 47 -4.03 18.58 6.62
N THR A 48 -4.05 19.38 7.67
CA THR A 48 -4.98 19.25 8.79
C THR A 48 -6.27 20.03 8.51
N GLN A 49 -7.40 19.49 8.92
CA GLN A 49 -8.68 20.19 8.94
C GLN A 49 -8.58 21.47 9.79
N PRO A 50 -8.99 22.65 9.26
CA PRO A 50 -9.01 23.87 10.04
C PRO A 50 -10.15 23.84 11.06
N GLU A 51 -9.96 24.52 12.20
CA GLU A 51 -10.94 24.59 13.29
C GLU A 51 -12.30 25.18 12.87
N SER A 52 -12.33 25.96 11.78
CA SER A 52 -13.54 26.58 11.23
C SER A 52 -14.51 25.57 10.60
N VAL A 53 -14.03 24.39 10.22
CA VAL A 53 -14.85 23.32 9.67
C VAL A 53 -14.98 22.26 10.75
N LYS A 54 -16.21 21.84 11.05
CA LYS A 54 -16.48 20.71 11.95
C LYS A 54 -17.36 19.71 11.25
N TYR A 55 -17.03 18.43 11.42
CA TYR A 55 -17.85 17.32 10.97
C TYR A 55 -18.68 16.79 12.13
N GLU A 56 -19.72 16.02 11.81
CA GLU A 56 -20.70 15.50 12.78
C GLU A 56 -20.09 14.64 13.88
N ASP A 57 -18.92 14.05 13.62
CA ASP A 57 -18.21 13.19 14.54
C ASP A 57 -17.22 13.93 15.45
N GLU A 58 -17.18 15.27 15.34
CA GLU A 58 -16.36 16.20 16.15
C GLU A 58 -14.86 15.90 16.17
N ALA A 59 -14.39 15.01 15.31
CA ALA A 59 -12.99 14.62 15.21
C ALA A 59 -12.23 15.55 14.26
N VAL A 60 -10.93 15.71 14.53
CA VAL A 60 -10.00 16.36 13.58
C VAL A 60 -9.67 15.37 12.47
N HIS A 61 -9.78 15.82 11.24
CA HIS A 61 -9.43 15.03 10.07
C HIS A 61 -8.20 15.57 9.37
N TYR A 62 -7.61 14.71 8.57
CA TYR A 62 -6.41 14.92 7.82
C TYR A 62 -6.63 14.48 6.38
N ALA A 63 -6.02 15.20 5.45
CA ALA A 63 -6.01 14.87 4.04
C ALA A 63 -4.58 14.95 3.51
N GLY A 64 -4.19 14.06 2.61
CA GLY A 64 -2.86 14.10 2.02
C GLY A 64 -2.63 12.99 1.01
N ILE A 65 -1.44 12.94 0.44
CA ILE A 65 -1.09 11.89 -0.53
C ILE A 65 -0.24 10.84 0.17
N VAL A 66 -0.60 9.58 0.02
CA VAL A 66 0.24 8.45 0.45
C VAL A 66 0.69 7.64 -0.75
N ARG A 67 1.91 7.13 -0.66
CA ARG A 67 2.44 6.13 -1.57
C ARG A 67 2.91 4.93 -0.77
N THR A 68 2.38 3.76 -1.10
CA THR A 68 2.89 2.50 -0.57
C THR A 68 3.99 2.00 -1.49
N ARG A 69 5.13 1.53 -0.96
CA ARG A 69 6.21 0.93 -1.76
C ARG A 69 6.66 -0.40 -1.16
N SER A 70 6.46 -1.50 -1.87
CA SER A 70 7.19 -2.76 -1.64
C SER A 70 8.57 -2.67 -2.32
N ARG A 71 9.64 -3.03 -1.60
CA ARG A 71 11.03 -2.83 -2.05
C ARG A 71 11.55 -4.00 -2.89
N LEU A 72 11.01 -5.21 -2.74
CA LEU A 72 11.58 -6.43 -3.29
C LEU A 72 10.95 -6.81 -4.65
N LEU A 73 9.65 -6.54 -4.84
CA LEU A 73 8.96 -6.87 -6.10
C LEU A 73 8.79 -5.68 -7.05
N GLY A 74 9.19 -4.48 -6.64
CA GLY A 74 9.23 -3.29 -7.51
C GLY A 74 7.91 -2.95 -8.21
N ARG A 75 6.77 -3.45 -7.70
CA ARG A 75 5.46 -3.27 -8.37
C ARG A 75 5.18 -1.78 -8.53
N HIS A 76 4.56 -1.40 -9.63
CA HIS A 76 4.06 -0.03 -9.82
C HIS A 76 3.00 0.22 -8.76
N HIS A 77 3.24 1.14 -7.82
CA HIS A 77 2.26 1.49 -6.80
C HIS A 77 1.65 2.84 -7.13
N GLU A 78 0.32 2.85 -7.08
CA GLU A 78 -0.52 4.01 -7.28
C GLU A 78 -0.30 5.03 -6.16
N TYR A 79 -0.54 6.29 -6.48
CA TYR A 79 -0.65 7.33 -5.46
C TYR A 79 -2.09 7.31 -4.95
N LEU A 80 -2.26 7.45 -3.63
CA LEU A 80 -3.57 7.47 -3.01
C LEU A 80 -3.78 8.84 -2.35
N LEU A 81 -4.95 9.42 -2.53
CA LEU A 81 -5.43 10.54 -1.74
C LEU A 81 -6.11 9.97 -0.49
N TYR A 82 -5.55 10.28 0.67
CA TYR A 82 -6.08 9.94 1.98
C TYR A 82 -7.03 11.03 2.49
N ALA A 83 -8.11 10.61 3.15
CA ALA A 83 -8.92 11.44 4.02
C ALA A 83 -9.37 10.62 5.25
N GLY A 84 -9.14 11.11 6.46
CA GLY A 84 -9.52 10.39 7.68
C GLY A 84 -9.00 11.02 8.97
N ARG A 85 -9.21 10.34 10.09
CA ARG A 85 -8.86 10.84 11.44
C ARG A 85 -7.44 10.52 11.89
N ASP A 86 -6.79 9.58 11.23
CA ASP A 86 -5.46 9.13 11.61
C ASP A 86 -4.38 9.99 10.94
N ALA A 87 -3.65 10.75 11.74
CA ALA A 87 -2.50 11.54 11.26
C ALA A 87 -1.41 10.66 10.63
N GLY A 88 -1.32 9.38 11.02
CA GLY A 88 -0.42 8.39 10.44
C GLY A 88 -0.85 7.91 9.05
N MET A 89 -2.06 8.27 8.59
CA MET A 89 -2.67 7.79 7.35
C MET A 89 -2.63 6.26 7.20
N SER A 90 -2.69 5.53 8.31
CA SER A 90 -2.72 4.07 8.35
C SER A 90 -4.15 3.51 8.27
N TYR A 91 -5.13 4.32 8.66
CA TYR A 91 -6.55 3.97 8.62
C TYR A 91 -7.41 5.17 8.19
N GLY A 92 -8.34 4.94 7.27
CA GLY A 92 -9.24 5.97 6.73
C GLY A 92 -9.67 5.67 5.30
N HIS A 93 -10.13 6.71 4.60
CA HIS A 93 -10.56 6.60 3.21
C HIS A 93 -9.42 6.89 2.24
N TYR A 94 -9.26 6.03 1.22
CA TYR A 94 -8.24 6.18 0.18
C TYR A 94 -8.88 6.21 -1.20
N VAL A 95 -8.45 7.16 -2.03
CA VAL A 95 -8.86 7.27 -3.43
C VAL A 95 -7.63 7.17 -4.33
N THR A 96 -7.66 6.25 -5.30
CA THR A 96 -6.58 6.13 -6.29
C THR A 96 -6.47 7.41 -7.12
N VAL A 97 -5.24 7.93 -7.20
CA VAL A 97 -4.85 9.10 -7.98
C VAL A 97 -4.02 8.62 -9.18
N GLY A 98 -4.69 8.37 -10.30
CA GLY A 98 -4.06 8.05 -11.57
C GLY A 98 -4.22 9.20 -12.55
N PHE A 99 -3.20 10.03 -12.71
CA PHE A 99 -3.16 11.05 -13.77
C PHE A 99 -2.34 10.54 -14.94
N THR A 100 -2.76 10.83 -16.17
CA THR A 100 -2.00 10.51 -17.38
C THR A 100 -0.74 11.39 -17.42
N GLY A 101 0.36 10.87 -16.88
CA GLY A 101 1.65 11.55 -16.81
C GLY A 101 2.55 10.84 -15.79
N SER A 102 3.81 10.59 -16.14
CA SER A 102 4.77 9.82 -15.33
C SER A 102 5.26 10.53 -14.07
N GLY A 103 4.64 11.65 -13.68
CA GLY A 103 5.03 12.47 -12.54
C GLY A 103 4.32 12.09 -11.25
N ARG A 104 5.00 12.28 -10.11
CA ARG A 104 4.38 12.25 -8.78
C ARG A 104 3.27 13.32 -8.72
N PRO A 105 2.04 12.99 -8.27
CA PRO A 105 1.02 14.00 -8.03
C PRO A 105 1.48 14.93 -6.90
N ILE A 106 1.37 16.23 -7.16
CA ILE A 106 1.69 17.28 -6.20
C ILE A 106 0.37 17.91 -5.80
N LEU A 107 0.07 17.86 -4.51
CA LEU A 107 -1.08 18.53 -3.91
C LEU A 107 -0.76 20.04 -3.86
N THR A 108 -1.69 20.89 -4.30
CA THR A 108 -1.48 22.35 -4.31
C THR A 108 -2.44 23.06 -3.39
N VAL A 109 -3.70 22.62 -3.34
CA VAL A 109 -4.72 23.22 -2.48
C VAL A 109 -5.59 22.12 -1.91
N VAL A 110 -5.83 22.19 -0.60
CA VAL A 110 -6.84 21.40 0.09
C VAL A 110 -7.88 22.35 0.66
N ARG A 111 -9.14 22.17 0.26
CA ARG A 111 -10.27 22.93 0.80
C ARG A 111 -11.18 22.00 1.58
N TRP A 112 -11.32 22.31 2.86
CA TRP A 112 -12.25 21.65 3.74
C TRP A 112 -13.60 22.35 3.67
N GLU A 113 -14.65 21.57 3.43
CA GLU A 113 -16.04 22.03 3.34
C GLU A 113 -16.90 21.14 4.23
N PRO A 114 -18.07 21.60 4.70
CA PRO A 114 -18.98 20.76 5.49
C PRO A 114 -19.36 19.45 4.79
N GLY A 115 -19.42 19.46 3.45
CA GLY A 115 -19.74 18.28 2.64
C GLY A 115 -18.58 17.32 2.39
N GLY A 116 -17.32 17.70 2.70
CA GLY A 116 -16.14 16.89 2.42
C GLY A 116 -14.87 17.69 2.17
N VAL A 117 -13.90 17.09 1.49
CA VAL A 117 -12.61 17.73 1.19
C VAL A 117 -12.35 17.74 -0.32
N ARG A 118 -11.95 18.91 -0.84
CA ARG A 118 -11.49 19.09 -2.23
C ARG A 118 -9.98 19.20 -2.26
N ALA A 119 -9.35 18.30 -2.99
CA ALA A 119 -7.91 18.27 -3.23
C ALA A 119 -7.62 18.65 -4.68
N ARG A 120 -6.95 19.79 -4.88
CA ARG A 120 -6.46 20.23 -6.18
C ARG A 120 -4.99 19.89 -6.34
N PHE A 121 -4.63 19.40 -7.52
CA PHE A 121 -3.28 18.98 -7.86
C PHE A 121 -2.62 19.98 -8.80
N ALA A 122 -1.28 19.99 -8.81
CA ALA A 122 -0.49 20.82 -9.73
C ALA A 122 -0.77 20.48 -11.21
N SER A 123 -1.22 19.26 -11.50
CA SER A 123 -1.68 18.84 -12.82
C SER A 123 -2.97 19.52 -13.28
N GLY A 124 -3.62 20.33 -12.43
CA GLY A 124 -4.90 20.97 -12.69
C GLY A 124 -6.12 20.11 -12.35
N HIS A 125 -5.92 18.82 -12.06
CA HIS A 125 -7.01 17.94 -11.64
C HIS A 125 -7.49 18.27 -10.24
N GLU A 126 -8.76 18.01 -9.97
CA GLU A 126 -9.37 18.17 -8.66
C GLU A 126 -10.13 16.88 -8.31
N ILE A 127 -9.96 16.43 -7.06
CA ILE A 127 -10.67 15.29 -6.49
C ILE A 127 -11.48 15.79 -5.31
N PHE A 128 -12.76 15.44 -5.27
CA PHE A 128 -13.63 15.68 -4.14
C PHE A 128 -13.89 14.37 -3.40
N VAL A 129 -13.61 14.35 -2.10
CA VAL A 129 -13.93 13.25 -1.21
C VAL A 129 -15.07 13.68 -0.30
N PRO A 130 -16.27 13.11 -0.44
CA PRO A 130 -17.39 13.40 0.45
C PRO A 130 -17.15 12.99 1.91
N ALA A 131 -17.59 13.82 2.87
CA ALA A 131 -17.40 13.61 4.31
C ALA A 131 -17.88 12.24 4.78
N ARG A 132 -19.04 11.78 4.29
CA ARG A 132 -19.63 10.47 4.59
C ARG A 132 -18.72 9.26 4.38
N TYR A 133 -17.63 9.40 3.63
CA TYR A 133 -16.69 8.31 3.37
C TYR A 133 -15.55 8.21 4.36
N PHE A 134 -15.26 9.28 5.11
CA PHE A 134 -14.14 9.33 6.06
C PHE A 134 -14.55 9.74 7.48
N THR A 135 -15.75 10.30 7.67
CA THR A 135 -16.31 10.52 9.00
C THR A 135 -16.84 9.22 9.60
N HIS A 136 -16.93 9.16 10.92
CA HIS A 136 -17.44 8.00 11.68
C HIS A 136 -16.57 6.72 11.61
N GLY A 137 -15.32 6.81 11.14
CA GLY A 137 -14.31 5.75 11.30
C GLY A 137 -14.43 4.56 10.34
N ARG A 138 -14.42 4.83 9.02
CA ARG A 138 -14.22 3.80 8.00
C ARG A 138 -12.78 3.70 7.54
#